data_AF-A0A1W9LVF0-F1
#
_entry.id   AF-A0A1W9LVF0-F1
#
_cell.length_a   1.000
_cell.length_b   1.000
_cell.length_c   1.000
_cell.angle_alpha   90.00
_cell.angle_beta   90.00
_cell.angle_gamma   90.00
#
_symmetry.space_group_name_H-M   'P 1'
#
loop_
_entity.id
_entity.type
_entity.pdbx_description
1 polymer ?
#
loop_
_entity_poly.entity_id
_entity_poly.type
_entity_poly.pdbx_seq_one_letter_code
_entity_poly.pdbx_strand_id
1 'polypeptide(L)'
;MIHIRPATLPDLDSLVELLRLLFAIEADFDFDPQRQRRGLAMLLVDPERACIMVAEAEGEIVGMCSGQVLISTAEGGPALVVEDVVVQEA
;
A
#
# COMPACT_ATOMS: atom_id res chain seq x y z
N MET A 1 7.86 10.56 -16.40
CA MET A 1 8.85 9.62 -15.81
C MET A 1 8.22 9.08 -14.54
N ILE A 2 8.32 7.77 -14.26
CA ILE A 2 7.79 7.18 -13.03
C ILE A 2 8.91 7.06 -12.01
N HIS A 3 8.67 7.53 -10.78
CA HIS A 3 9.58 7.40 -9.66
C HIS A 3 8.96 6.49 -8.58
N ILE A 4 9.69 5.44 -8.20
CA ILE A 4 9.25 4.52 -7.14
C ILE A 4 9.94 4.93 -5.84
N ARG A 5 9.16 5.12 -4.77
CA ARG A 5 9.69 5.49 -3.44
C ARG A 5 8.86 4.90 -2.30
N PRO A 6 9.42 4.83 -1.08
CA PRO A 6 8.60 4.59 0.10
C PRO A 6 7.51 5.65 0.24
N ALA A 7 6.33 5.22 0.64
CA ALA A 7 5.24 6.10 1.00
C ALA A 7 5.53 6.81 2.34
N THR A 8 4.90 7.96 2.52
CA THR A 8 5.02 8.82 3.69
C THR A 8 3.62 9.21 4.18
N LEU A 9 3.52 9.74 5.41
CA LEU A 9 2.23 10.19 5.96
C LEU A 9 1.49 11.22 5.07
N PRO A 10 2.16 12.15 4.36
CA PRO A 10 1.49 13.00 3.39
C PRO A 10 0.81 12.28 2.23
N ASP A 11 1.26 11.07 1.86
CA ASP A 11 0.66 10.30 0.74
C ASP A 11 -0.65 9.61 1.14
N LEU A 12 -1.05 9.66 2.42
CA LEU A 12 -2.13 8.86 2.99
C LEU A 12 -3.48 9.07 2.29
N ASP A 13 -3.78 10.29 1.85
CA ASP A 13 -5.02 10.60 1.13
C ASP A 13 -5.03 9.90 -0.24
N SER A 14 -3.92 9.94 -0.98
CA SER A 14 -3.78 9.26 -2.27
C SER A 14 -3.81 7.74 -2.13
N LEU A 15 -3.19 7.18 -1.08
CA LEU A 15 -3.23 5.75 -0.80
C LEU A 15 -4.65 5.25 -0.52
N VAL A 16 -5.47 6.02 0.20
CA VAL A 16 -6.88 5.68 0.45
C VAL A 16 -7.67 5.65 -0.86
N GLU A 17 -7.43 6.61 -1.76
CA GLU A 17 -8.09 6.62 -3.07
C GLU A 17 -7.66 5.44 -3.96
N LEU A 18 -6.39 5.05 -3.91
CA LEU A 18 -5.91 3.86 -4.62
C LEU A 18 -6.56 2.57 -4.09
N LEU A 19 -6.72 2.43 -2.77
CA LEU A 19 -7.47 1.30 -2.20
C LEU A 19 -8.95 1.30 -2.61
N ARG A 20 -9.56 2.49 -2.78
CA ARG A 20 -10.93 2.58 -3.33
C ARG A 20 -11.02 1.99 -4.73
N LEU A 21 -10.02 2.26 -5.58
CA LEU A 21 -9.96 1.69 -6.93
C LEU A 21 -9.77 0.17 -6.90
N LEU A 22 -8.89 -0.32 -6.04
CA LEU A 22 -8.65 -1.76 -5.87
C LEU A 22 -9.91 -2.48 -5.39
N PHE A 23 -10.59 -1.97 -4.35
CA PHE A 23 -11.77 -2.64 -3.81
C PHE A 23 -12.98 -2.55 -4.75
N ALA A 24 -13.04 -1.55 -5.63
CA ALA A 24 -14.11 -1.45 -6.62
C ALA A 24 -14.12 -2.62 -7.64
N ILE A 25 -13.01 -3.35 -7.79
CA ILE A 25 -12.94 -4.55 -8.65
C ILE A 25 -13.06 -5.87 -7.87
N GLU A 26 -13.17 -5.83 -6.55
CA GLU A 26 -13.26 -7.00 -5.67
C GLU A 26 -14.65 -7.08 -5.02
N ALA A 27 -15.41 -8.13 -5.33
CA ALA A 27 -16.81 -8.26 -4.88
C ALA A 27 -16.99 -8.37 -3.36
N ASP A 28 -15.93 -8.73 -2.62
CA ASP A 28 -15.98 -9.01 -1.18
C ASP A 28 -15.48 -7.85 -0.31
N PHE A 29 -15.10 -6.71 -0.90
CA PHE A 29 -14.52 -5.59 -0.16
C PHE A 29 -15.40 -4.35 -0.17
N ASP A 30 -15.81 -3.93 1.04
CA ASP A 30 -16.45 -2.64 1.27
C ASP A 30 -15.40 -1.55 1.56
N PHE A 31 -15.39 -0.52 0.73
CA PHE A 31 -14.60 0.68 0.97
C PHE A 31 -15.15 1.47 2.17
N ASP A 32 -14.30 1.71 3.17
CA ASP A 32 -14.52 2.56 4.35
C ASP A 32 -13.27 3.44 4.55
N PRO A 33 -13.28 4.68 4.03
CA PRO A 33 -12.09 5.52 3.98
C PRO A 33 -11.45 5.73 5.36
N GLN A 34 -12.24 5.73 6.44
CA GLN A 34 -11.72 5.89 7.79
C GLN A 34 -11.01 4.63 8.27
N ARG A 35 -11.54 3.44 7.96
CA ARG A 35 -10.89 2.17 8.27
C ARG A 35 -9.61 1.98 7.48
N GLN A 36 -9.62 2.25 6.17
CA GLN A 36 -8.41 2.13 5.34
C GLN A 36 -7.35 3.15 5.73
N ARG A 37 -7.72 4.42 5.99
CA ARG A 37 -6.78 5.45 6.47
C ARG A 37 -6.05 5.00 7.74
N ARG A 38 -6.78 4.46 8.72
CA ARG A 38 -6.19 3.94 9.97
C ARG A 38 -5.24 2.78 9.71
N GLY A 39 -5.62 1.84 8.83
CA GLY A 39 -4.78 0.71 8.44
C GLY A 39 -3.45 1.15 7.83
N LEU A 40 -3.53 1.99 6.79
CA LEU A 40 -2.36 2.55 6.11
C LEU A 40 -1.45 3.32 7.08
N ALA A 41 -2.02 4.12 7.97
CA ALA A 41 -1.24 4.85 8.97
C ALA A 41 -0.49 3.92 9.91
N MET A 42 -1.08 2.79 10.32
CA MET A 42 -0.39 1.78 11.14
C MET A 42 0.77 1.13 10.40
N LEU A 43 0.61 0.82 9.11
CA LEU A 43 1.70 0.26 8.29
C LEU A 43 2.87 1.25 8.14
N LEU A 44 2.57 2.55 7.95
CA LEU A 44 3.60 3.58 7.76
C LEU A 44 4.44 3.87 9.01
N VAL A 45 3.91 3.63 10.22
CA VAL A 45 4.62 3.94 11.47
C VAL A 45 5.45 2.77 12.01
N ASP A 46 5.35 1.57 11.42
CA ASP A 46 6.13 0.38 11.80
C ASP A 46 6.98 -0.15 10.63
N PRO A 47 8.08 0.56 10.28
CA PRO A 47 8.91 0.21 9.12
C PRO A 47 9.71 -1.10 9.29
N GLU A 48 9.78 -1.66 10.49
CA GLU A 48 10.40 -2.98 10.72
C GLU A 48 9.46 -4.13 10.34
N ARG A 49 8.14 -3.91 10.42
CA ARG A 49 7.12 -4.93 10.15
C ARG A 49 6.40 -4.75 8.83
N ALA A 50 6.43 -3.56 8.26
CA ALA A 50 5.74 -3.28 7.02
C ALA A 50 6.44 -2.20 6.18
N CYS A 51 6.13 -2.18 4.90
CA CYS A 51 6.43 -1.06 4.03
C CYS A 51 5.26 -0.80 3.08
N ILE A 52 5.15 0.43 2.60
CA ILE A 52 4.29 0.78 1.48
C ILE A 52 5.17 1.48 0.46
N MET A 53 5.11 1.03 -0.79
CA MET A 53 5.81 1.64 -1.91
C MET A 53 4.79 2.32 -2.81
N VAL A 54 5.15 3.49 -3.33
CA VAL A 54 4.31 4.25 -4.28
C VAL A 54 5.02 4.45 -5.60
N ALA A 55 4.24 4.49 -6.67
CA ALA A 55 4.65 4.99 -7.97
C ALA A 55 4.17 6.43 -8.13
N GLU A 56 5.10 7.35 -8.35
CA GLU A 56 4.83 8.78 -8.54
C GLU A 56 5.08 9.17 -10.00
N ALA A 57 4.13 9.86 -10.61
CA ALA A 57 4.19 10.41 -11.95
C ALA A 57 3.78 11.89 -11.91
N GLU A 58 4.67 12.79 -12.35
CA GLU A 58 4.37 14.24 -12.44
C GLU A 58 3.90 14.86 -11.10
N GLY A 59 4.36 14.33 -9.97
CA GLY A 59 3.98 14.78 -8.63
C GLY A 59 2.75 14.07 -8.04
N GLU A 60 2.08 13.21 -8.83
CA GLU A 60 0.90 12.48 -8.42
C GLU A 60 1.23 11.02 -8.11
N ILE A 61 0.63 10.48 -7.03
CA ILE A 61 0.73 9.06 -6.69
C ILE A 61 -0.24 8.28 -7.58
N VAL A 62 0.30 7.52 -8.53
CA VAL A 62 -0.47 6.77 -9.55
C VAL A 62 -0.54 5.27 -9.28
N GLY A 63 0.12 4.79 -8.23
CA GLY A 63 0.04 3.38 -7.84
C GLY A 63 0.70 3.10 -6.50
N MET A 64 0.38 1.95 -5.92
CA MET A 64 0.93 1.50 -4.66
C MET A 64 1.04 -0.03 -4.59
N CYS A 65 1.87 -0.50 -3.66
CA CYS A 65 1.76 -1.82 -3.07
C CYS A 65 2.16 -1.76 -1.58
N SER A 66 1.60 -2.66 -0.78
CA SER A 66 1.98 -2.86 0.61
C SER A 66 2.83 -4.13 0.75
N GLY A 67 3.66 -4.18 1.79
CA GLY A 67 4.47 -5.32 2.14
C GLY A 67 4.43 -5.55 3.65
N GLN A 68 4.19 -6.78 4.10
CA GLN A 68 4.20 -7.15 5.51
C GLN A 68 5.22 -8.26 5.78
N VAL A 69 6.06 -8.06 6.79
CA VAL A 69 7.13 -8.99 7.16
C VAL A 69 6.58 -10.09 8.06
N LEU A 70 6.80 -11.34 7.66
CA LEU A 70 6.52 -12.55 8.40
C LEU A 70 7.82 -13.32 8.67
N ILE A 71 7.80 -14.24 9.63
CA ILE A 71 8.88 -15.22 9.80
C ILE A 71 8.51 -16.49 9.04
N SER A 72 9.32 -16.84 8.06
CA SER A 72 9.15 -18.08 7.29
C SER A 72 9.99 -19.19 7.90
N THR A 73 9.34 -20.28 8.32
CA THR A 73 10.04 -21.50 8.76
C THR A 73 10.70 -22.23 7.60
N ALA A 74 10.27 -22.01 6.36
CA ALA A 74 10.89 -22.59 5.17
C ALA A 74 12.19 -21.86 4.80
N GLU A 75 12.22 -20.53 4.95
CA GLU A 75 13.41 -19.71 4.69
C GLU A 75 14.35 -19.61 5.91
N GLY A 76 13.85 -19.95 7.11
CA GLY A 76 14.59 -19.78 8.36
C GLY A 76 14.81 -18.31 8.76
N GLY A 77 13.98 -17.39 8.28
CA GLY A 77 14.17 -15.95 8.47
C GLY A 77 12.98 -15.10 8.00
N PRO A 78 13.15 -13.76 7.94
CA PRO A 78 12.12 -12.84 7.47
C PRO A 78 11.74 -13.10 5.99
N ALA A 79 10.45 -13.04 5.70
CA ALA A 79 9.88 -13.05 4.36
C ALA A 79 8.85 -11.92 4.25
N LEU A 80 8.70 -11.31 3.08
CA LEU A 80 7.75 -10.24 2.83
C LEU A 80 6.57 -10.78 2.02
N VAL A 81 5.35 -10.58 2.51
CA VAL A 81 4.13 -10.78 1.72
C VAL A 81 3.76 -9.45 1.08
N VAL A 82 3.63 -9.44 -0.24
CA VAL A 82 3.18 -8.27 -1.00
C VAL A 82 1.67 -8.32 -1.11
N GLU A 83 1.01 -7.23 -0.73
CA GLU A 83 -0.44 -7.06 -0.73
C GLU A 83 -0.81 -5.73 -1.42
N ASP A 84 -2.11 -5.51 -1.62
CA ASP A 84 -2.71 -4.24 -2.09
C ASP A 84 -2.01 -3.60 -3.31
N VAL A 85 -1.75 -4.38 -4.36
CA VAL A 85 -1.08 -3.89 -5.58
C VAL A 85 -2.11 -3.24 -6.50
N VAL A 86 -1.95 -1.95 -6.76
CA VAL A 86 -2.87 -1.19 -7.62
C VAL A 86 -2.14 -0.10 -8.39
N VAL A 87 -2.54 0.11 -9.64
CA VAL A 87 -2.10 1.21 -10.50
C VAL A 87 -3.35 1.86 -11.08
N GLN A 88 -3.41 3.18 -11.04
CA GLN A 88 -4.50 3.95 -11.61
C GLN A 88 -4.52 3.79 -13.14
N GLU A 89 -5.71 3.69 -13.72
CA GLU A 89 -5.87 3.72 -15.18
C GLU A 89 -5.44 5.09 -15.76
N ALA A 90 -4.93 5.08 -16.99
CA ALA A 90 -4.41 6.26 -17.69
C ALA A 90 -5.51 7.18 -18.24
#